data_AF-A0AAU7V6D9-F1
#
_entry.id   AF-A0AAU7V6D9-F1
#
_cell.length_a   1.000
_cell.length_b   1.000
_cell.length_c   1.000
_cell.angle_alpha   90.00
_cell.angle_beta   90.00
_cell.angle_gamma   90.00
#
_symmetry.space_group_name_H-M   'P 1'
#
loop_
_entity.id
_entity.type
_entity.pdbx_description
1 polymer ?
#
loop_
_entity_poly.entity_id
_entity_poly.type
_entity_poly.pdbx_seq_one_letter_code
_entity_poly.pdbx_strand_id
1 'polypeptide(L)' 'MESANESARAAVGALLQTAGSPAAPPALYKLHEPPELEPLRRINADRYRAGQPHMLA' A
#
# COMPACT_ATOMS: atom_id res chain seq x y z
N MET A 1 -1.68 -5.14 5.63
CA MET A 1 -2.59 -4.33 6.47
C MET A 1 -2.23 -2.84 6.40
N GLU A 2 -0.95 -2.47 6.50
CA GLU A 2 -0.51 -1.06 6.43
C GLU A 2 -0.94 -0.32 5.15
N SER A 3 -0.77 -0.92 3.97
CA SER A 3 -1.17 -0.32 2.70
C SER A 3 -2.68 -0.01 2.64
N ALA A 4 -3.51 -0.91 3.15
CA ALA A 4 -4.96 -0.72 3.22
C ALA A 4 -5.32 0.40 4.20
N ASN A 5 -4.64 0.49 5.34
CA ASN A 5 -4.84 1.54 6.33
C ASN A 5 -4.48 2.92 5.77
N GLU A 6 -3.34 3.05 5.08
CA GLU A 6 -2.94 4.31 4.44
C GLU A 6 -3.87 4.70 3.29
N SER A 7 -4.37 3.71 2.53
CA SER A 7 -5.39 3.97 1.51
C SER A 7 -6.68 4.50 2.13
N ALA A 8 -7.12 3.94 3.27
CA ALA A 8 -8.29 4.41 3.99
C ALA A 8 -8.10 5.83 4.53
N ARG A 9 -6.92 6.16 5.09
CA ARG A 9 -6.61 7.53 5.55
C ARG A 9 -6.68 8.52 4.39
N ALA A 10 -6.08 8.20 3.24
CA ALA A 10 -6.13 9.04 2.06
C ALA A 10 -7.58 9.26 1.58
N ALA A 11 -8.38 8.19 1.49
CA ALA A 11 -9.77 8.27 1.09
C ALA A 11 -10.62 9.12 2.04
N VAL A 12 -10.47 8.92 3.35
CA VAL A 12 -11.18 9.71 4.38
C VAL A 12 -10.78 11.17 4.31
N GLY A 13 -9.49 11.49 4.14
CA GLY A 13 -9.02 12.87 3.95
C GLY A 13 -9.71 13.56 2.76
N ALA A 14 -9.80 12.86 1.63
CA ALA A 14 -10.48 13.38 0.43
C ALA A 14 -11.99 13.60 0.66
N LEU A 15 -12.66 12.71 1.41
CA LEU A 15 -14.07 12.87 1.77
C LEU A 15 -14.29 14.08 2.69
N LEU A 16 -13.44 14.27 3.70
CA LEU A 16 -13.53 15.43 4.60
C LEU A 16 -13.35 16.75 3.84
N GLN A 17 -12.38 16.80 2.93
CA GLN A 17 -12.14 17.95 2.07
C GLN A 17 -13.35 18.25 1.18
N THR A 18 -13.89 17.22 0.51
CA THR A 18 -15.04 17.35 -0.41
C THR A 18 -16.30 17.80 0.34
N ALA A 19 -16.49 17.34 1.58
CA ALA A 19 -17.63 17.69 2.42
C ALA A 19 -17.51 19.07 3.09
N GLY A 20 -16.36 19.77 2.97
CA GLY A 20 -16.11 21.01 3.69
C GLY A 20 -16.08 20.84 5.22
N SER A 21 -15.71 19.64 5.69
CA SER A 21 -15.72 19.31 7.12
C SER A 21 -14.64 20.08 7.89
N PRO A 22 -14.93 20.58 9.10
CA PRO A 22 -13.93 21.21 9.97
C PRO A 22 -13.04 20.18 10.72
N ALA A 23 -13.27 18.88 10.54
CA ALA A 23 -12.48 17.85 11.19
C ALA A 23 -11.04 17.84 10.67
N ALA A 24 -10.09 17.51 11.55
CA ALA A 24 -8.68 17.38 11.15
C ALA A 24 -8.50 16.18 10.20
N PRO A 25 -7.72 16.32 9.10
CA PRO A 25 -7.43 15.21 8.21
C PRO A 25 -6.57 14.16 8.93
N PRO A 26 -6.70 12.87 8.58
CA PRO A 26 -5.85 11.84 9.15
C PRO A 26 -4.38 12.05 8.75
N ALA A 27 -3.46 11.80 9.68
CA ALA A 27 -2.04 11.76 9.37
C ALA A 27 -1.74 10.63 8.38
N LEU A 28 -0.93 10.93 7.37
CA LEU A 28 -0.43 9.98 6.37
C LEU A 28 0.99 9.56 6.71
N TYR A 29 1.30 8.30 6.44
CA TYR A 29 2.63 7.74 6.64
C TYR A 29 3.17 7.17 5.34
N LYS A 30 4.48 7.33 5.13
CA LYS A 30 5.15 6.70 4.00
C LYS A 30 5.33 5.23 4.29
N LEU A 31 4.84 4.37 3.41
CA LEU A 31 5.10 2.94 3.48
C LEU A 31 6.62 2.71 3.39
N HIS A 32 7.16 2.03 4.39
CA HIS A 32 8.55 1.61 4.34
C HIS A 32 8.66 0.34 3.50
N GLU A 33 9.47 0.41 2.45
CA GLU A 33 9.82 -0.74 1.64
C GLU A 33 11.27 -1.13 1.93
N PRO A 34 11.52 -2.23 2.66
CA PRO A 34 12.87 -2.66 2.98
C PRO A 34 13.64 -3.02 1.71
N PRO A 35 14.76 -2.34 1.41
CA PRO A 35 15.54 -2.60 0.19
C PRO A 35 16.10 -4.02 0.14
N GLU A 36 16.32 -4.66 1.30
CA GLU A 36 16.81 -6.04 1.42
C GLU A 36 15.83 -7.06 0.82
N LEU A 37 14.53 -6.71 0.73
CA LEU A 37 13.49 -7.58 0.18
C LEU A 37 13.21 -7.35 -1.31
N GLU A 38 13.80 -6.33 -1.93
CA GLU A 38 13.63 -6.03 -3.35
C GLU A 38 14.01 -7.20 -4.28
N PRO A 39 15.10 -7.97 -4.04
CA PRO A 39 15.39 -9.15 -4.85
C PRO A 39 14.28 -10.19 -4.81
N LEU A 40 13.70 -10.45 -3.64
CA LEU A 40 12.60 -11.41 -3.46
C LEU A 40 11.34 -10.94 -4.19
N ARG A 41 11.06 -9.64 -4.16
CA ARG A 41 9.93 -9.02 -4.88
C ARG A 41 10.05 -9.22 -6.39
N ARG A 42 11.26 -9.07 -6.95
CA ARG A 42 11.53 -9.31 -8.38
C ARG A 42 11.30 -10.76 -8.77
N ILE A 43 11.85 -11.71 -8.01
CA ILE A 43 11.67 -13.15 -8.27
C ILE A 43 10.17 -13.49 -8.27
N ASN A 44 9.41 -12.98 -7.30
CA ASN A 44 7.97 -13.22 -7.25
C ASN A 44 7.24 -12.64 -8.47
N ALA A 45 7.59 -11.43 -8.91
CA ALA A 45 7.02 -10.82 -10.10
C ALA A 45 7.33 -11.62 -11.38
N ASP A 46 8.56 -12.13 -11.50
CA ASP A 46 8.97 -12.96 -12.64
C ASP A 46 8.22 -14.29 -12.68
N ARG A 47 8.07 -14.95 -11.52
CA ARG A 47 7.26 -16.18 -11.39
C ARG A 47 5.80 -15.95 -11.74
N TYR A 48 5.20 -14.87 -11.24
CA TYR A 48 3.83 -14.49 -11.57
C TYR A 48 3.64 -14.32 -13.08
N ARG A 49 4.55 -13.59 -13.75
CA ARG A 49 4.52 -13.42 -15.22
C ARG A 49 4.70 -14.74 -15.96
N ALA A 50 5.47 -15.68 -15.40
CA ALA A 50 5.65 -17.02 -15.95
C ALA A 50 4.49 -17.99 -15.64
N GLY A 51 3.41 -17.54 -15.00
CA GLY A 51 2.30 -18.40 -14.59
C GLY A 51 2.66 -19.43 -13.52
N GLN A 52 3.80 -19.25 -12.84
CA GLN A 52 4.27 -20.15 -11.80
C GLN A 52 3.59 -19.82 -10.46
N PRO A 53 3.43 -20.82 -9.58
CA PRO A 53 2.88 -20.58 -8.25
C PRO A 53 3.80 -19.67 -7.42
N HIS A 54 3.20 -19.02 -6.41
CA HIS A 54 3.92 -18.22 -5.43
C HIS A 54 5.07 -19.03 -4.80
N MET A 55 6.17 -18.39 -4.43
CA MET A 55 7.36 -19.08 -3.91
C MET A 55 7.11 -19.89 -2.63
N LEU A 56 6.05 -19.55 -1.89
CA LEU A 56 5.65 -20.16 -0.63
C LEU A 56 4.36 -21.00 -0.73
N ALA A 57 3.86 -21.22 -1.95
CA ALA A 57 2.67 -22.04 -2.18
C ALA A 57 3.02 -23.54 -2.22
#